data_AF-A0A7S4SQV4-F1
#
_entry.id   AF-A0A7S4SQV4-F1
#
_cell.length_a   1.000
_cell.length_b   1.000
_cell.length_c   1.000
_cell.angle_alpha   90.00
_cell.angle_beta   90.00
_cell.angle_gamma   90.00
#
_symmetry.space_group_name_H-M   'P 1'
#
loop_
_entity.id
_entity.type
_entity.pdbx_description
1 polymer ?
#
loop_
_entity_poly.entity_id
_entity_poly.type
_entity_poly.pdbx_seq_one_letter_code
_entity_poly.pdbx_strand_id
1 'polypeptide(L)'
;MLFNSFILTYVYFFFIFSYFLFLFLFLFFLMGAGVDAARCQALCSDPALLVVPEEGLPWVSRAIALGYTDAAAFAVGKAEDVLQFDAAHSRVTIHGLPIDMPATPFIYYFWYASCRLQQAEGWFTNPSIRKPDTENARQLIATMRKMGGHQKAINDLSTKGLRAKILDQNRRSEE
;
A
#
# COMPACT_ATOMS: atom_id res chain seq x y z
N MET A 1 13.21 33.61 -43.13
CA MET A 1 12.04 32.97 -42.52
C MET A 1 12.13 31.43 -42.46
N LEU A 2 13.34 30.82 -42.52
CA LEU A 2 13.54 29.36 -42.53
C LEU A 2 14.15 28.80 -41.23
N PHE A 3 14.64 29.67 -40.34
CA PHE A 3 15.33 29.26 -39.10
C PHE A 3 14.37 28.82 -37.98
N ASN A 4 13.16 29.39 -37.93
CA ASN A 4 12.15 29.04 -36.92
C ASN A 4 11.53 27.65 -37.14
N SER A 5 11.34 27.20 -38.38
CA SER A 5 10.79 25.86 -38.65
C SER A 5 11.76 24.73 -38.29
N PHE A 6 13.07 24.95 -38.43
CA PHE A 6 14.07 23.93 -38.07
C PHE A 6 14.12 23.69 -36.55
N ILE A 7 14.07 24.76 -35.76
CA ILE A 7 14.09 24.67 -34.28
C ILE A 7 12.81 24.02 -33.76
N LEU A 8 11.64 24.41 -34.28
CA LEU A 8 10.36 23.79 -33.91
C LEU A 8 10.30 22.30 -34.26
N THR A 9 10.85 21.90 -35.41
CA THR A 9 10.90 20.49 -35.81
C THR A 9 11.85 19.71 -34.90
N TYR A 10 13.02 20.28 -34.56
CA TYR A 10 14.00 19.64 -33.69
C TYR A 10 13.49 19.48 -32.25
N VAL A 11 12.80 20.50 -31.71
CA VAL A 11 12.17 20.42 -30.39
C VAL A 11 11.06 19.37 -30.38
N TYR A 12 10.19 19.34 -31.40
CA TYR A 12 9.18 18.28 -31.53
C TYR A 12 9.80 16.89 -31.64
N PHE A 13 10.85 16.74 -32.45
CA PHE A 13 11.54 15.46 -32.61
C PHE A 13 12.20 15.02 -31.30
N PHE A 14 12.78 15.94 -30.53
CA PHE A 14 13.41 15.65 -29.25
C PHE A 14 12.37 15.27 -28.17
N PHE A 15 11.22 15.94 -28.13
CA PHE A 15 10.12 15.57 -27.24
C PHE A 15 9.52 14.21 -27.61
N ILE A 16 9.31 13.94 -28.90
CA ILE A 16 8.84 12.64 -29.38
C ILE A 16 9.87 11.55 -29.06
N PHE A 17 11.14 11.78 -29.33
CA PHE A 17 12.21 10.81 -29.07
C PHE A 17 12.40 10.53 -27.57
N SER A 18 12.29 11.57 -26.73
CA SER A 18 12.32 11.42 -25.27
C SER A 18 11.10 10.66 -24.76
N TYR A 19 9.91 10.88 -25.33
CA TYR A 19 8.69 10.15 -24.99
C TYR A 19 8.79 8.67 -25.41
N PHE A 20 9.33 8.39 -26.60
CA PHE A 20 9.57 7.03 -27.07
C PHE A 20 10.63 6.31 -26.25
N LEU A 21 11.70 6.99 -25.83
CA LEU A 21 12.73 6.40 -24.97
C LEU A 21 12.18 6.09 -23.57
N PHE A 22 11.37 6.99 -23.02
CA PHE A 22 10.69 6.78 -21.74
C PHE A 22 9.68 5.62 -21.83
N LEU A 23 8.87 5.58 -22.89
CA LEU A 23 7.95 4.48 -23.18
C LEU A 23 8.70 3.16 -23.36
N PHE A 24 9.86 3.16 -24.03
CA PHE A 24 10.67 1.98 -24.25
C PHE A 24 11.29 1.46 -22.94
N LEU A 25 11.83 2.34 -22.10
CA LEU A 25 12.35 1.98 -20.78
C LEU A 25 11.23 1.50 -19.84
N PHE A 26 10.06 2.12 -19.91
CA PHE A 26 8.86 1.72 -19.19
C PHE A 26 8.36 0.33 -19.61
N LEU A 27 8.32 0.07 -20.91
CA LEU A 27 7.98 -1.25 -21.47
C LEU A 27 9.01 -2.31 -21.07
N PHE A 28 10.30 -1.96 -21.02
CA PHE A 28 11.36 -2.87 -20.58
C PHE A 28 11.22 -3.23 -19.09
N PHE A 29 10.85 -2.26 -18.25
CA PHE A 29 10.55 -2.48 -16.84
C PHE A 29 9.31 -3.36 -16.64
N LEU A 30 8.27 -3.16 -17.45
CA LEU A 30 7.06 -3.99 -17.43
C LEU A 30 7.33 -5.43 -17.91
N MET A 31 8.18 -5.63 -18.92
CA MET A 31 8.59 -6.97 -19.35
C MET A 31 9.37 -7.70 -18.25
N GLY A 32 10.20 -7.00 -17.48
CA GLY A 32 10.84 -7.56 -16.27
C GLY A 32 9.86 -7.96 -15.17
N ALA A 33 8.67 -7.35 -15.15
CA ALA A 33 7.58 -7.64 -14.21
C ALA A 33 6.60 -8.73 -14.69
N GLY A 34 6.88 -9.42 -15.80
CA GLY A 34 6.04 -10.51 -16.33
C GLY A 34 4.85 -10.05 -17.19
N VAL A 35 4.90 -8.83 -17.74
CA VAL A 35 3.91 -8.32 -18.69
C VAL A 35 4.28 -8.75 -20.10
N ASP A 36 3.42 -9.53 -20.77
CA ASP A 36 3.67 -10.01 -22.12
C ASP A 36 3.49 -8.93 -23.21
N ALA A 37 3.94 -9.23 -24.43
CA ALA A 37 3.89 -8.30 -25.55
C ALA A 37 2.46 -7.88 -25.94
N ALA A 38 1.46 -8.73 -25.70
CA ALA A 38 0.07 -8.42 -25.98
C ALA A 38 -0.49 -7.38 -25.00
N ARG A 39 -0.11 -7.48 -23.71
CA ARG A 39 -0.45 -6.49 -22.68
C ARG A 39 0.25 -5.15 -22.92
N CYS A 40 1.51 -5.17 -23.38
CA CYS A 40 2.21 -3.96 -23.80
C CYS A 40 1.48 -3.23 -24.93
N GLN A 41 0.96 -3.96 -25.91
CA GLN A 41 0.23 -3.39 -27.04
C GLN A 41 -1.15 -2.81 -26.63
N ALA A 42 -1.85 -3.46 -25.70
CA ALA A 42 -3.09 -2.94 -25.14
C ALA A 42 -2.87 -1.62 -24.37
N LEU A 43 -1.78 -1.52 -23.61
CA LEU A 43 -1.40 -0.31 -22.88
C LEU A 43 -1.01 0.86 -23.78
N CYS A 44 -0.37 0.60 -24.92
CA CYS A 44 -0.08 1.62 -25.93
C CYS A 44 -1.34 2.14 -26.65
N SER A 45 -2.48 1.44 -26.53
CA SER A 45 -3.73 1.79 -27.23
C SER A 45 -4.61 2.77 -26.43
N ASP A 46 -4.39 2.91 -25.12
CA ASP A 46 -5.06 3.89 -24.26
C ASP A 46 -4.03 4.69 -23.42
N PRO A 47 -3.52 5.82 -23.94
CA PRO A 47 -2.50 6.62 -23.27
C PRO A 47 -2.97 7.24 -21.95
N ALA A 48 -4.28 7.30 -21.67
CA ALA A 48 -4.79 7.75 -20.38
C ALA A 48 -4.50 6.72 -19.27
N LEU A 49 -4.35 5.44 -19.60
CA LEU A 49 -3.90 4.42 -18.65
C LEU A 49 -2.45 4.69 -18.22
N LEU A 50 -1.59 5.19 -19.11
CA LEU A 50 -0.14 5.33 -18.89
C LEU A 50 0.28 6.48 -17.97
N VAL A 51 -0.61 7.41 -17.61
CA VAL A 51 -0.27 8.52 -16.70
C VAL A 51 -0.34 8.04 -15.25
N VAL A 52 0.67 7.29 -14.82
CA VAL A 52 0.85 6.89 -13.41
C VAL A 52 2.09 7.61 -12.88
N PRO A 53 2.03 8.20 -11.68
CA PRO A 53 3.22 8.72 -11.01
C PRO A 53 4.29 7.64 -10.84
N GLU A 54 5.57 8.01 -10.82
CA GLU A 54 6.67 7.05 -10.71
C GLU A 54 6.55 6.20 -9.43
N GLU A 55 6.13 6.82 -8.33
CA GLU A 55 5.85 6.17 -7.05
C GLU A 55 4.70 5.14 -7.11
N GLY A 56 3.82 5.25 -8.10
CA GLY A 56 2.69 4.35 -8.32
C GLY A 56 3.05 3.07 -9.09
N LEU A 57 4.18 3.04 -9.80
CA LEU A 57 4.56 1.90 -10.65
C LEU A 57 4.75 0.58 -9.90
N PRO A 58 5.37 0.55 -8.70
CA PRO A 58 5.44 -0.66 -7.89
C PRO A 58 4.04 -1.20 -7.54
N TRP A 59 3.06 -0.32 -7.32
CA TRP A 59 1.68 -0.70 -7.01
C TRP A 59 0.94 -1.28 -8.22
N VAL A 60 1.17 -0.74 -9.43
CA VAL A 60 0.68 -1.34 -10.68
C VAL A 60 1.23 -2.75 -10.85
N SER A 61 2.55 -2.92 -10.71
CA SER A 61 3.21 -4.22 -10.81
C SER A 61 2.64 -5.21 -9.79
N ARG A 62 2.42 -4.76 -8.55
CA ARG A 62 1.83 -5.58 -7.50
C ARG A 62 0.40 -5.99 -7.81
N ALA A 63 -0.44 -5.08 -8.30
CA ALA A 63 -1.82 -5.38 -8.67
C ALA A 63 -1.91 -6.39 -9.83
N ILE A 64 -1.05 -6.23 -10.84
CA ILE A 64 -0.94 -7.20 -11.96
C ILE A 64 -0.55 -8.58 -11.43
N ALA A 65 0.43 -8.66 -10.54
CA ALA A 65 0.86 -9.93 -9.93
C ALA A 65 -0.23 -10.61 -9.09
N LEU A 66 -1.19 -9.82 -8.57
CA LEU A 66 -2.37 -10.32 -7.86
C LEU A 66 -3.54 -10.69 -8.80
N GLY A 67 -3.35 -10.58 -10.12
CA GLY A 67 -4.33 -10.98 -11.14
C GLY A 67 -5.37 -9.92 -11.49
N TYR A 68 -5.16 -8.65 -11.10
CA TYR A 68 -6.04 -7.56 -11.50
C TYR A 68 -5.95 -7.31 -13.01
N THR A 69 -7.07 -6.88 -13.60
CA THR A 69 -7.08 -6.37 -14.98
C THR A 69 -6.16 -5.15 -15.10
N ASP A 70 -5.62 -4.90 -16.28
CA ASP A 70 -4.72 -3.76 -16.50
C ASP A 70 -5.37 -2.43 -16.08
N ALA A 71 -6.61 -2.17 -16.49
CA ALA A 71 -7.34 -0.96 -16.07
C ALA A 71 -7.41 -0.79 -14.54
N ALA A 72 -7.70 -1.86 -13.80
CA ALA A 72 -7.75 -1.85 -12.34
C ALA A 72 -6.36 -1.71 -11.70
N ALA A 73 -5.32 -2.34 -12.26
CA ALA A 73 -3.96 -2.21 -11.78
C ALA A 73 -3.41 -0.79 -11.95
N PHE A 74 -3.72 -0.14 -13.08
CA PHE A 74 -3.38 1.25 -13.31
C PHE A 74 -4.19 2.21 -12.43
N ALA A 75 -5.44 1.88 -12.10
CA ALA A 75 -6.20 2.65 -11.11
C ALA A 75 -5.56 2.57 -9.71
N VAL A 76 -5.05 1.41 -9.31
CA VAL A 76 -4.27 1.21 -8.08
C VAL A 76 -3.01 2.07 -8.06
N GLY A 77 -2.25 2.11 -9.16
CA GLY A 77 -1.06 2.96 -9.26
C GLY A 77 -1.34 4.46 -9.16
N LYS A 78 -2.56 4.89 -9.51
CA LYS A 78 -3.00 6.29 -9.42
C LYS A 78 -3.66 6.62 -8.09
N ALA A 79 -3.95 5.63 -7.24
CA ALA A 79 -4.60 5.86 -5.97
C ALA A 79 -3.67 6.62 -5.02
N GLU A 80 -4.27 7.48 -4.21
CA GLU A 80 -3.55 8.24 -3.19
C GLU A 80 -2.79 7.31 -2.23
N ASP A 81 -1.65 7.79 -1.73
CA ASP A 81 -0.87 7.13 -0.68
C ASP A 81 -1.58 7.28 0.67
N VAL A 82 -2.67 6.54 0.82
CA VAL A 82 -3.51 6.51 2.02
C VAL A 82 -3.69 5.09 2.51
N LEU A 83 -3.71 4.97 3.83
CA LEU A 83 -4.02 3.75 4.55
C LEU A 83 -5.45 3.85 5.10
N GLN A 84 -6.38 3.06 4.56
CA GLN A 84 -7.78 3.07 4.97
C GLN A 84 -8.14 1.79 5.71
N PHE A 85 -8.87 1.93 6.82
CA PHE A 85 -9.32 0.80 7.64
C PHE A 85 -10.83 0.67 7.58
N ASP A 86 -11.31 -0.48 7.13
CA ASP A 86 -12.70 -0.88 7.20
C ASP A 86 -12.91 -1.88 8.34
N ALA A 87 -13.39 -1.36 9.46
CA ALA A 87 -13.61 -2.13 10.67
C ALA A 87 -14.77 -3.13 10.58
N ALA A 88 -15.73 -2.93 9.67
CA ALA A 88 -16.84 -3.85 9.51
C ALA A 88 -16.39 -5.16 8.86
N HIS A 89 -15.43 -5.08 7.93
CA HIS A 89 -14.95 -6.23 7.15
C HIS A 89 -13.56 -6.71 7.55
N SER A 90 -12.91 -6.10 8.56
CA SER A 90 -11.50 -6.37 8.90
C SER A 90 -10.57 -6.25 7.68
N ARG A 91 -10.76 -5.18 6.92
CA ARG A 91 -10.07 -4.93 5.65
C ARG A 91 -9.23 -3.66 5.72
N VAL A 92 -8.00 -3.76 5.25
CA VAL A 92 -7.11 -2.61 5.08
C VAL A 92 -6.94 -2.34 3.60
N THR A 93 -7.12 -1.09 3.17
CA THR A 93 -6.86 -0.68 1.78
C THR A 93 -5.60 0.17 1.74
N ILE A 94 -4.65 -0.22 0.88
CA ILE A 94 -3.37 0.47 0.67
C ILE A 94 -3.25 0.79 -0.82
N HIS A 95 -3.15 2.06 -1.20
CA HIS A 95 -3.16 2.47 -2.62
C HIS A 95 -4.31 1.83 -3.43
N GLY A 96 -5.51 1.78 -2.83
CA GLY A 96 -6.68 1.16 -3.48
C GLY A 96 -6.68 -0.37 -3.53
N LEU A 97 -5.63 -1.06 -3.08
CA LEU A 97 -5.62 -2.52 -2.97
C LEU A 97 -6.25 -2.98 -1.64
N PRO A 98 -7.37 -3.71 -1.68
CA PRO A 98 -7.97 -4.27 -0.48
C PRO A 98 -7.18 -5.50 0.00
N ILE A 99 -6.92 -5.53 1.31
CA ILE A 99 -6.26 -6.63 2.01
C ILE A 99 -7.19 -7.07 3.15
N ASP A 100 -7.86 -8.20 2.95
CA ASP A 100 -8.62 -8.86 4.00
C ASP A 100 -7.65 -9.53 4.99
N MET A 101 -7.93 -9.39 6.28
CA MET A 101 -7.09 -9.99 7.31
C MET A 101 -7.92 -10.46 8.51
N PRO A 102 -7.43 -11.41 9.30
CA PRO A 102 -8.13 -11.84 10.50
C PRO A 102 -8.33 -10.67 11.48
N ALA A 103 -9.44 -10.71 12.23
CA ALA A 103 -9.87 -9.60 13.09
C ALA A 103 -8.81 -9.16 14.11
N THR A 104 -8.08 -10.10 14.73
CA THR A 104 -7.07 -9.78 15.72
C THR A 104 -5.89 -8.99 15.12
N PRO A 105 -5.18 -9.48 14.07
CA PRO A 105 -4.21 -8.67 13.31
C PRO A 105 -4.74 -7.32 12.85
N PHE A 106 -5.97 -7.28 12.31
CA PHE A 106 -6.62 -6.04 11.89
C PHE A 106 -6.67 -5.00 13.01
N ILE A 107 -7.18 -5.41 14.18
CA ILE A 107 -7.33 -4.53 15.34
C ILE A 107 -5.97 -4.00 15.81
N TYR A 108 -4.91 -4.81 15.74
CA TYR A 108 -3.56 -4.33 16.04
C TYR A 108 -3.12 -3.22 15.10
N TYR A 109 -3.23 -3.41 13.78
CA TYR A 109 -2.85 -2.38 12.82
C TYR A 109 -3.70 -1.12 12.97
N PHE A 110 -5.01 -1.28 13.18
CA PHE A 110 -5.93 -0.17 13.43
C PHE A 110 -5.52 0.64 14.68
N TRP A 111 -5.16 -0.04 15.76
CA TRP A 111 -4.70 0.62 16.98
C TRP A 111 -3.40 1.40 16.76
N TYR A 112 -2.41 0.83 16.05
CA TYR A 112 -1.18 1.54 15.70
C TYR A 112 -1.44 2.79 14.85
N ALA A 113 -2.33 2.68 13.85
CA ALA A 113 -2.73 3.82 13.02
C ALA A 113 -3.41 4.90 13.87
N SER A 114 -4.26 4.50 14.82
CA SER A 114 -4.91 5.41 15.77
C SER A 114 -3.90 6.12 16.68
N CYS A 115 -2.89 5.41 17.19
CA CYS A 115 -1.81 6.01 17.99
C CYS A 115 -1.01 7.02 17.16
N ARG A 116 -0.75 6.75 15.87
CA ARG A 116 -0.06 7.67 14.98
C ARG A 116 -0.83 8.97 14.76
N LEU A 117 -2.17 8.90 14.69
CA LEU A 117 -3.01 10.10 14.57
C LEU A 117 -3.01 10.95 15.86
N GLN A 118 -2.75 10.34 17.01
CA GLN A 118 -2.69 11.04 18.30
C GLN A 118 -1.30 11.65 18.59
N GLN A 119 -0.24 11.14 17.95
CA GLN A 119 1.13 11.63 18.12
C GLN A 119 1.54 12.50 16.93
N ALA A 120 1.79 13.79 17.19
CA ALA A 120 2.14 14.76 16.16
C ALA A 120 3.40 14.37 15.36
N GLU A 121 4.37 13.68 15.97
CA GLU A 121 5.62 13.29 15.31
C GLU A 121 6.07 11.87 15.68
N GLY A 122 6.64 11.18 14.69
CA GLY A 122 7.26 9.87 14.86
C GLY A 122 6.33 8.66 14.75
N TRP A 123 6.95 7.51 14.48
CA TRP A 123 6.27 6.22 14.53
C TRP A 123 6.06 5.79 15.98
N PHE A 124 4.87 5.30 16.31
CA PHE A 124 4.62 4.69 17.61
C PHE A 124 5.54 3.47 17.75
N THR A 125 6.50 3.56 18.67
CA THR A 125 7.53 2.54 18.82
C THR A 125 6.96 1.27 19.43
N ASN A 126 7.57 0.13 19.09
CA ASN A 126 7.17 -1.12 19.72
C ASN A 126 7.38 -1.03 21.24
N PRO A 127 6.44 -1.55 22.04
CA PRO A 127 6.55 -1.59 23.49
C PRO A 127 7.76 -2.42 23.90
N SER A 128 8.32 -2.08 25.06
CA SER A 128 9.52 -2.76 25.57
C SER A 128 9.33 -4.28 25.67
N ILE A 129 10.39 -5.02 25.36
CA ILE A 129 10.43 -6.47 25.60
C ILE A 129 10.39 -6.77 27.11
N ARG A 130 11.06 -5.91 27.91
CA ARG A 130 11.32 -6.15 29.33
C ARG A 130 10.28 -5.53 30.25
N LYS A 131 9.75 -4.36 29.89
CA LYS A 131 8.78 -3.62 30.71
C LYS A 131 7.41 -3.64 30.04
N PRO A 132 6.41 -4.34 30.61
CA PRO A 132 5.05 -4.30 30.11
C PRO A 132 4.47 -2.88 30.14
N ASP A 133 3.81 -2.50 29.06
CA ASP A 133 3.04 -1.26 28.98
C ASP A 133 1.57 -1.55 29.33
N THR A 134 1.16 -1.12 30.52
CA THR A 134 -0.19 -1.36 31.03
C THR A 134 -1.21 -0.34 30.53
N GLU A 135 -0.76 0.87 30.18
CA GLU A 135 -1.63 1.94 29.70
C GLU A 135 -2.10 1.62 28.29
N ASN A 136 -1.14 1.36 27.39
CA ASN A 136 -1.44 1.00 26.02
C ASN A 136 -2.13 -0.37 25.92
N ALA A 137 -1.86 -1.30 26.84
CA ALA A 137 -2.64 -2.53 26.95
C ALA A 137 -4.12 -2.25 27.23
N ARG A 138 -4.44 -1.32 28.14
CA ARG A 138 -5.82 -0.99 28.49
C ARG A 138 -6.57 -0.40 27.29
N GLN A 139 -5.92 0.52 26.56
CA GLN A 139 -6.49 1.11 25.35
C GLN A 139 -6.75 0.04 24.28
N LEU A 140 -5.75 -0.81 24.00
CA LEU A 140 -5.88 -1.88 23.03
C LEU A 140 -6.95 -2.91 23.42
N ILE A 141 -7.07 -3.26 24.71
CA ILE A 141 -8.15 -4.14 25.20
C ILE A 141 -9.52 -3.53 24.92
N ALA A 142 -9.69 -2.22 25.12
CA ALA A 142 -10.95 -1.54 24.82
C ALA A 142 -11.28 -1.62 23.32
N THR A 143 -10.29 -1.39 22.45
CA THR A 143 -10.43 -1.53 20.99
C THR A 143 -10.78 -2.97 20.59
N MET A 144 -10.07 -3.97 21.15
CA MET A 144 -10.34 -5.39 20.92
C MET A 144 -11.77 -5.75 21.29
N ARG A 145 -12.26 -5.32 22.46
CA ARG A 145 -13.64 -5.59 22.89
C ARG A 145 -14.67 -4.93 21.97
N LYS A 146 -14.42 -3.70 21.54
CA LYS A 146 -15.32 -2.95 20.65
C LYS A 146 -15.44 -3.60 19.27
N MET A 147 -14.35 -4.18 18.76
CA MET A 147 -14.24 -4.69 17.39
C MET A 147 -14.30 -6.22 17.30
N GLY A 148 -14.61 -6.92 18.41
CA GLY A 148 -14.74 -8.39 18.42
C GLY A 148 -13.42 -9.15 18.36
N GLY A 149 -12.34 -8.60 18.91
CA GLY A 149 -11.04 -9.26 19.01
C GLY A 149 -11.06 -10.52 19.88
N HIS A 150 -10.12 -11.43 19.64
CA HIS A 150 -10.13 -12.75 20.25
C HIS A 150 -9.91 -12.72 21.78
N GLN A 151 -10.70 -13.50 22.52
CA GLN A 151 -10.72 -13.47 23.99
C GLN A 151 -9.36 -13.84 24.61
N LYS A 152 -8.62 -14.77 24.00
CA LYS A 152 -7.26 -15.13 24.43
C LYS A 152 -6.30 -13.93 24.38
N ALA A 153 -6.36 -13.14 23.30
CA ALA A 153 -5.52 -11.95 23.16
C ALA A 153 -5.88 -10.88 24.19
N ILE A 154 -7.17 -10.68 24.47
CA ILE A 154 -7.65 -9.79 25.54
C ILE A 154 -7.12 -10.24 26.91
N ASN A 155 -7.21 -11.53 27.21
CA ASN A 155 -6.75 -12.09 28.48
C ASN A 155 -5.23 -11.96 28.63
N ASP A 156 -4.47 -12.25 27.57
CA ASP A 156 -3.02 -12.07 27.55
C ASP A 156 -2.62 -10.61 27.80
N LEU A 157 -3.24 -9.65 27.09
CA LEU A 157 -2.99 -8.23 27.32
C LEU A 157 -3.31 -7.80 28.76
N SER A 158 -4.41 -8.31 29.33
CA SER A 158 -4.85 -7.95 30.68
C SER A 158 -3.92 -8.47 31.78
N THR A 159 -3.38 -9.68 31.61
CA THR A 159 -2.56 -10.36 32.63
C THR A 159 -1.09 -9.99 32.50
N LYS A 160 -0.60 -9.84 31.27
CA LYS A 160 0.83 -9.72 30.96
C LYS A 160 1.25 -8.32 30.55
N GLY A 161 0.30 -7.40 30.35
CA GLY A 161 0.51 -6.09 29.74
C GLY A 161 0.95 -6.18 28.27
N LEU A 162 1.10 -5.03 27.62
CA LEU A 162 1.52 -4.97 26.24
C LEU A 162 3.05 -5.09 26.16
N ARG A 163 3.54 -6.08 25.39
CA ARG A 163 4.97 -6.37 25.17
C ARG A 163 5.20 -6.75 23.72
N ALA A 164 6.40 -6.47 23.18
CA ALA A 164 6.75 -6.83 21.79
C ALA A 164 6.50 -8.31 21.47
N LYS A 165 6.85 -9.22 22.39
CA LYS A 165 6.63 -10.67 22.19
C LYS A 165 5.14 -11.04 22.05
N ILE A 166 4.26 -10.40 22.81
CA ILE A 166 2.81 -10.68 22.76
C ILE A 166 2.21 -10.13 21.47
N LEU A 167 2.68 -8.98 21.02
CA LEU A 167 2.34 -8.42 19.71
C LEU A 167 2.71 -9.38 18.58
N ASP A 168 3.95 -9.85 18.56
CA ASP A 168 4.41 -10.76 17.50
C ASP A 168 3.65 -12.08 17.48
N GLN A 169 3.29 -12.60 18.66
CA GLN A 169 2.47 -13.81 18.77
C GLN A 169 1.06 -13.58 18.23
N ASN A 170 0.39 -12.50 18.63
CA ASN A 170 -1.00 -12.24 18.24
C ASN A 170 -1.14 -11.71 16.80
N ARG A 171 -0.07 -11.18 16.20
CA ARG A 171 -0.01 -10.79 14.78
C ARG A 171 0.09 -11.99 13.83
N ARG A 172 0.64 -13.11 14.31
CA ARG A 172 0.89 -14.32 13.51
C ARG A 172 -0.15 -15.41 13.69
N SER A 173 -0.96 -15.32 14.74
CA SER A 173 -1.98 -16.34 15.03
C SER A 173 -3.15 -16.20 14.06
N GLU A 174 -3.18 -17.11 13.09
CA GLU A 174 -4.38 -17.60 12.43
C GLU A 174 -4.96 -18.72 13.31
N GLU A 175 -5.65 -18.37 14.39
CA GLU A 175 -6.52 -19.29 15.14
C GLU A 175 -7.82 -18.59 15.48
#